data_AF-A0A959TK85-F1
#
_entry.id   AF-A0A959TK85-F1
#
_cell.length_a   1.000
_cell.length_b   1.000
_cell.length_c   1.000
_cell.angle_alpha   90.00
_cell.angle_beta   90.00
_cell.angle_gamma   90.00
#
_symmetry.space_group_name_H-M   'P 1'
#
loop_
_entity.id
_entity.type
_entity.pdbx_description
1 polymer ?
#
loop_
_entity_poly.entity_id
_entity_poly.type
_entity_poly.pdbx_seq_one_letter_code
_entity_poly.pdbx_strand_id
1 'polypeptide(L)' 'FITHGPTPHLDGRHAVFGYVVKGQDVVDAIGNVQRGPRDRPVEDVRMEQVTIERVGADAQAWDAMAVLKQYADKFRAR' A
#
# COMPACT_ATOMS: atom_id res chain seq x y z
N PHE A 1 -2.94 -6.04 -1.36
CA PHE A 1 -3.70 -5.76 -2.59
C PHE A 1 -4.80 -4.77 -2.25
N ILE A 2 -5.40 -4.13 -3.25
CA ILE A 2 -6.59 -3.27 -3.09
C ILE A 2 -7.72 -3.96 -3.87
N THR A 3 -8.90 -4.06 -3.28
CA THR A 3 -10.06 -4.70 -3.92
C THR A 3 -10.84 -3.69 -4.74
N HIS A 4 -11.40 -4.13 -5.87
CA HIS A 4 -12.33 -3.35 -6.70
C HIS A 4 -13.81 -3.61 -6.37
N GLY A 5 -14.05 -4.55 -5.44
CA GLY A 5 -15.38 -4.97 -5.02
C GLY A 5 -15.28 -6.04 -3.92
N PRO A 6 -16.42 -6.53 -3.41
CA PRO A 6 -16.43 -7.54 -2.35
C PRO A 6 -15.78 -8.86 -2.77
N THR A 7 -14.88 -9.41 -1.93
CA THR A 7 -14.17 -10.68 -2.17
C THR A 7 -14.22 -11.63 -0.95
N PRO A 8 -15.41 -12.14 -0.57
CA PRO A 8 -15.59 -12.90 0.70
C PRO A 8 -14.71 -14.15 0.85
N HIS A 9 -14.26 -14.73 -0.26
CA HIS A 9 -13.39 -15.90 -0.27
C HIS A 9 -11.97 -15.61 0.28
N LEU A 10 -11.59 -14.33 0.46
CA LEU A 10 -10.31 -13.92 1.03
C LEU A 10 -10.35 -13.74 2.55
N ASP A 11 -11.54 -13.74 3.15
CA ASP A 11 -11.72 -13.49 4.58
C ASP A 11 -10.98 -14.54 5.41
N GLY A 12 -10.28 -14.09 6.46
CA GLY A 12 -9.44 -14.93 7.32
C GLY A 12 -8.17 -15.49 6.66
N ARG A 13 -7.95 -15.24 5.35
CA ARG A 13 -6.74 -15.69 4.62
C ARG A 13 -5.73 -14.57 4.40
N HIS A 14 -6.18 -13.32 4.40
CA HIS A 14 -5.33 -12.14 4.20
C HIS A 14 -5.63 -11.09 5.27
N ALA A 15 -4.59 -10.51 5.86
CA ALA A 15 -4.73 -9.46 6.85
C ALA A 15 -5.19 -8.16 6.18
N VAL A 16 -6.34 -7.65 6.60
CA VAL A 16 -6.84 -6.32 6.20
C VAL A 16 -6.35 -5.29 7.22
N PHE A 17 -5.54 -4.33 6.76
CA PHE A 17 -4.93 -3.31 7.63
C PHE A 17 -5.31 -1.87 7.25
N GLY A 18 -6.14 -1.68 6.22
CA GLY A 18 -6.56 -0.36 5.75
C GLY A 18 -7.58 -0.45 4.62
N TYR A 19 -8.13 0.70 4.25
CA TYR A 19 -9.07 0.85 3.15
C TYR A 19 -8.85 2.19 2.46
N VAL A 20 -9.32 2.30 1.21
CA VAL A 20 -9.23 3.53 0.42
C VAL A 20 -10.32 4.49 0.89
N VAL A 21 -9.93 5.64 1.45
CA VAL A 21 -10.87 6.68 1.89
C VAL A 21 -11.26 7.61 0.73
N LYS A 22 -10.35 7.84 -0.22
CA LYS A 22 -10.52 8.68 -1.43
C LYS A 22 -9.70 8.11 -2.58
N GLY A 23 -10.16 8.31 -3.82
CA GLY A 23 -9.43 7.89 -5.02
C GLY A 23 -9.69 6.45 -5.48
N GLN A 24 -10.85 5.87 -5.15
CA GLN A 24 -11.21 4.52 -5.63
C GLN A 24 -11.33 4.47 -7.16
N ASP A 25 -11.76 5.55 -7.79
CA ASP A 25 -11.78 5.74 -9.25
C ASP A 25 -10.39 5.61 -9.88
N VAL A 26 -9.34 6.11 -9.21
CA VAL A 26 -7.94 5.94 -9.64
C VAL A 26 -7.51 4.48 -9.50
N VAL A 27 -7.88 3.83 -8.40
CA VAL A 27 -7.63 2.39 -8.23
C VAL A 27 -8.29 1.62 -9.37
N ASP A 28 -9.55 1.90 -9.67
CA ASP A 28 -10.31 1.24 -10.74
C ASP A 28 -9.70 1.54 -12.12
N ALA A 29 -9.21 2.76 -12.37
CA ALA A 29 -8.49 3.09 -13.60
C ALA A 29 -7.20 2.26 -13.75
N ILE A 30 -6.43 2.10 -12.67
CA ILE A 30 -5.23 1.23 -12.64
C ILE A 30 -5.61 -0.23 -12.94
N GLY A 31 -6.72 -0.73 -12.37
CA GLY A 31 -7.20 -2.09 -12.63
C GLY A 31 -7.63 -2.34 -14.09
N ASN A 32 -7.94 -1.28 -14.83
CA ASN A 32 -8.43 -1.33 -16.20
C ASN A 32 -7.37 -1.00 -17.27
N VAL A 33 -6.11 -0.77 -16.90
CA VAL A 33 -5.02 -0.57 -17.87
C VAL A 33 -4.84 -1.79 -18.77
N GLN A 34 -4.22 -1.58 -19.93
CA GLN A 34 -3.92 -2.68 -20.85
C GLN A 34 -3.01 -3.71 -20.18
N ARG A 35 -3.43 -4.97 -20.20
CA ARG A 35 -2.71 -6.10 -19.61
C ARG A 35 -2.16 -7.03 -20.70
N GLY A 36 -0.94 -7.49 -20.49
CA GLY A 36 -0.30 -8.55 -21.25
C GLY A 36 -0.50 -9.92 -20.60
N PRO A 37 0.36 -10.91 -20.93
CA PRO A 37 0.30 -12.24 -20.35
C PRO A 37 0.37 -12.22 -18.81
N ARG A 38 -0.40 -13.11 -18.17
CA ARG A 38 -0.48 -13.26 -16.70
C ARG A 38 -1.00 -12.01 -15.98
N ASP A 39 -1.90 -11.26 -16.62
CA ASP A 39 -2.52 -10.04 -16.08
C ASP A 39 -1.53 -8.92 -15.70
N ARG A 40 -0.28 -8.98 -16.17
CA ARG A 40 0.69 -7.91 -15.94
C ARG A 40 0.35 -6.70 -16.82
N PRO A 41 0.32 -5.47 -16.30
CA PRO A 41 0.22 -4.26 -17.12
C PRO A 41 1.29 -4.23 -18.23
N VAL A 42 0.91 -3.79 -19.42
CA VAL A 42 1.85 -3.59 -20.55
C VAL A 42 2.80 -2.43 -20.25
N GLU A 43 2.25 -1.34 -19.72
CA GLU A 43 3.01 -0.22 -19.18
C GLU A 43 3.07 -0.35 -17.66
N ASP A 44 4.26 -0.17 -17.07
CA ASP A 44 4.44 -0.36 -15.64
C ASP A 44 3.73 0.75 -14.83
N VAL A 45 2.81 0.35 -13.95
CA VAL A 45 2.22 1.25 -12.94
C VAL A 45 3.11 1.22 -11.69
N ARG A 46 3.75 2.36 -11.38
CA ARG A 46 4.76 2.47 -10.31
C ARG A 46 4.34 3.48 -9.25
N MET A 47 4.67 3.18 -8.01
CA MET A 47 4.53 4.11 -6.88
C MET A 47 5.82 4.92 -6.77
N GLU A 48 5.74 6.21 -7.02
CA GLU A 48 6.91 7.11 -6.99
C GLU A 48 7.20 7.63 -5.58
N GLN A 49 6.15 7.99 -4.84
CA GLN A 49 6.25 8.56 -3.51
C GLN A 49 5.08 8.08 -2.63
N VAL A 50 5.38 7.91 -1.34
CA VAL A 50 4.37 7.71 -0.29
C VAL A 50 4.56 8.78 0.77
N THR A 51 3.48 9.47 1.11
CA THR A 51 3.44 10.41 2.23
C THR A 51 2.54 9.82 3.31
N ILE A 52 3.01 9.84 4.56
CA ILE A 52 2.26 9.37 5.71
C ILE A 52 1.71 10.59 6.46
N GLU A 53 0.39 10.75 6.45
CA GLU A 53 -0.29 11.74 7.27
C GLU A 53 -0.54 11.17 8.68
N ARG A 54 0.07 11.80 9.70
CA ARG A 54 -0.05 11.36 11.10
C ARG A 54 -1.26 12.03 11.75
N VAL A 55 -2.27 11.22 12.07
CA VAL A 55 -3.51 11.68 12.70
C VAL A 55 -3.53 11.28 14.17
N GLY A 56 -3.71 12.27 15.06
CA GLY A 56 -3.77 12.08 16.52
C GLY A 56 -2.45 12.32 17.23
N ALA A 57 -2.52 12.68 18.51
CA ALA A 57 -1.37 13.07 19.32
C ALA A 57 -0.30 11.97 19.41
N ASP A 58 -0.72 10.72 19.63
CA ASP A 58 0.19 9.57 19.73
C ASP A 58 0.95 9.32 18.41
N ALA A 59 0.25 9.40 17.28
CA ALA A 59 0.87 9.21 15.96
C ALA A 59 1.84 10.35 15.60
N GLN A 60 1.52 11.57 16.02
CA GLN A 60 2.38 12.75 15.83
C GLN A 60 3.61 12.72 16.75
N ALA A 61 3.46 12.24 17.98
CA ALA A 61 4.56 12.09 18.94
C ALA A 61 5.51 10.93 18.61
N TRP A 62 5.12 10.02 17.70
CA TRP A 62 5.95 8.87 17.34
C TRP A 62 7.20 9.27 16.54
N ASP A 63 8.38 9.05 17.13
CA ASP A 63 9.66 9.26 16.48
C ASP A 63 10.03 8.09 15.55
N ALA A 64 9.58 8.19 14.30
CA ALA A 64 9.91 7.23 13.25
C ALA A 64 11.41 7.08 13.03
N MET A 65 12.16 8.19 13.13
CA MET A 65 13.58 8.19 12.81
C MET A 65 14.38 7.50 13.90
N ALA A 66 13.99 7.63 15.17
CA ALA A 66 14.58 6.85 16.25
C ALA A 66 14.35 5.35 16.05
N VAL A 67 13.12 4.94 15.70
CA VAL A 67 12.79 3.53 15.43
C VAL A 67 13.59 3.00 14.25
N LEU A 68 13.62 3.71 13.13
CA LEU A 68 14.39 3.29 11.95
C LEU A 68 15.89 3.21 12.24
N LYS A 69 16.45 4.14 13.03
CA LYS A 69 17.85 4.09 13.46
C LYS A 69 18.14 2.87 14.33
N GLN A 70 17.25 2.56 15.28
CA GLN A 70 17.39 1.38 16.14
C GLN A 70 17.46 0.07 15.34
N TYR A 71 16.76 0.02 14.21
CA TYR A 71 16.73 -1.15 13.33
C TYR A 71 17.60 -1.00 12.09
N ALA A 72 18.46 0.03 12.01
CA ALA A 72 19.23 0.35 10.79
C ALA A 72 20.08 -0.85 10.31
N ASP A 73 20.62 -1.64 11.24
CA ASP A 73 21.42 -2.82 10.89
C ASP A 73 20.59 -3.99 10.34
N LYS A 74 19.27 -4.04 10.61
CA LYS A 74 18.35 -5.02 10.00
C LYS A 74 17.90 -4.62 8.60
N PHE A 75 18.07 -3.36 8.22
CA PHE A 75 17.67 -2.81 6.92
C PHE A 75 18.85 -2.60 5.96
N ARG A 76 20.09 -2.89 6.39
CA ARG A 76 21.25 -2.88 5.48
C ARG A 76 21.24 -4.14 4.60
N ALA A 77 20.86 -3.91 3.34
CA ALA A 77 21.07 -4.67 2.11
C ALA A 77 21.27 -6.20 2.24
N ARG A 78 20.25 -6.93 1.74
CA ARG A 78 20.49 -8.08 0.87
C ARG A 78 20.36 -7.61 -0.57
#